data_AF-A0A1F5Z0F5-F1
#
_entry.id   AF-A0A1F5Z0F5-F1
#
_cell.length_a   1.000
_cell.length_b   1.000
_cell.length_c   1.000
_cell.angle_alpha   90.00
_cell.angle_beta   90.00
_cell.angle_gamma   90.00
#
_symmetry.space_group_name_H-M   'P 1'
#
loop_
_entity.id
_entity.type
_entity.pdbx_description
1 polymer ?
#
loop_
_entity_poly.entity_id
_entity_poly.type
_entity_poly.pdbx_seq_one_letter_code
_entity_poly.pdbx_strand_id
1 'polypeptide(L)' 'MSLDQLIGFTNLFTFWAFVKLFFLVLLFFYFVLSLVIARQVDLMNQVLGTNISPFIRLVVIVHSVAVAILFLLAFALV' A
#
# COMPACT_ATOMS: atom_id res chain seq x y z
N MET A 1 28.05 23.34 16.10
CA MET A 1 27.55 22.85 14.80
C MET A 1 27.65 23.99 13.81
N SER A 2 28.30 23.79 12.67
CA SER A 2 28.42 24.84 11.65
C SER A 2 27.10 25.04 10.90
N LEU A 3 26.93 26.20 10.26
CA LEU A 3 25.74 26.49 9.43
C LEU A 3 25.55 25.42 8.34
N ASP A 4 26.64 24.99 7.71
CA ASP A 4 26.62 23.96 6.66
C ASP A 4 26.15 22.60 7.18
N GLN A 5 26.54 22.24 8.41
CA GLN A 5 26.07 21.01 9.07
C GLN A 5 24.57 21.07 9.35
N LEU A 6 24.02 22.23 9.71
CA LEU A 6 22.59 22.43 9.95
C LEU A 6 21.79 22.32 8.66
N ILE A 7 22.24 22.97 7.59
CA ILE A 7 21.62 22.88 6.27
C ILE A 7 21.65 21.44 5.76
N GLY A 8 22.78 20.75 5.92
CA GLY A 8 22.89 19.33 5.57
C GLY A 8 21.88 18.46 6.30
N PHE A 9 21.72 18.65 7.61
CA PHE A 9 20.76 17.90 8.42
C PHE A 9 19.30 18.16 8.00
N THR A 10 18.92 19.43 7.77
CA THR A 10 17.54 19.76 7.35
C THR A 10 17.21 19.23 5.96
N ASN A 11 18.19 19.24 5.04
CA ASN A 11 18.01 18.70 3.69
C ASN A 11 17.79 17.18 3.73
N LEU A 12 18.56 16.45 4.55
CA LEU A 12 18.37 15.02 4.74
C LEU A 12 17.00 14.70 5.34
N PHE A 13 16.58 15.43 6.37
CA PHE A 13 15.26 15.23 6.98
C PHE A 13 14.12 15.47 5.97
N THR A 14 14.22 16.55 5.19
CA THR A 14 13.24 16.90 4.16
C THR A 14 13.18 15.84 3.07
N PHE A 15 14.32 15.38 2.59
CA PHE A 15 14.40 14.30 1.61
C PHE A 15 13.69 13.03 2.10
N TRP A 16 13.97 12.61 3.34
CA TRP A 16 13.32 11.43 3.92
C TRP A 16 11.81 11.60 4.08
N ALA A 17 11.32 12.80 4.39
CA ALA A 17 9.88 13.07 4.44
C ALA A 17 9.21 12.86 3.07
N PHE A 18 9.83 13.35 1.98
CA PHE A 18 9.32 13.11 0.62
C PHE A 18 9.35 11.64 0.23
N VAL A 19 10.41 10.91 0.57
CA VAL A 19 10.52 9.46 0.32
C VAL A 19 9.39 8.70 1.03
N LYS A 20 9.13 9.01 2.31
CA LYS A 20 8.03 8.40 3.08
C LYS A 20 6.67 8.68 2.43
N LEU A 21 6.41 9.93 2.02
CA LEU A 21 5.17 10.32 1.35
C LEU A 21 4.98 9.57 0.03
N PHE A 22 6.04 9.42 -0.77
CA PHE A 22 6.01 8.68 -2.02
C PHE A 22 5.61 7.20 -1.80
N PHE A 23 6.20 6.54 -0.80
CA PHE A 23 5.83 5.16 -0.47
C PHE A 23 4.39 5.04 0.06
N LEU A 24 3.92 6.02 0.82
CA LEU A 24 2.53 6.05 1.28
C LEU A 24 1.54 6.12 0.11
N VAL A 25 1.85 6.93 -0.91
CA VAL A 25 1.04 7.00 -2.14
C VAL A 25 1.07 5.68 -2.91
N LEU A 26 2.23 5.04 -3.06
CA LEU A 26 2.32 3.72 -3.69
C LEU A 26 1.52 2.66 -2.93
N LEU A 27 1.56 2.69 -1.60
CA LEU A 27 0.82 1.77 -0.75
C LEU A 27 -0.69 1.97 -0.87
N PHE A 28 -1.14 3.23 -1.01
CA PHE A 28 -2.53 3.54 -1.33
C PHE A 28 -2.96 2.94 -2.68
N PHE A 29 -2.16 3.09 -3.73
CA PHE A 29 -2.47 2.47 -5.03
C PHE A 29 -2.51 0.95 -4.95
N TYR A 30 -1.59 0.35 -4.21
CA TYR A 30 -1.56 -1.09 -3.99
C TYR A 30 -2.80 -1.58 -3.22
N PHE A 31 -3.29 -0.81 -2.25
CA PHE A 31 -4.54 -1.09 -1.54
C PHE A 31 -5.74 -1.08 -2.48
N VAL A 32 -5.87 -0.04 -3.31
CA VAL A 32 -6.95 0.04 -4.30
C VAL A 32 -6.87 -1.13 -5.28
N LEU A 33 -5.66 -1.47 -5.74
CA LEU A 33 -5.43 -2.60 -6.64
C LEU A 33 -5.89 -3.93 -6.02
N SER A 34 -5.62 -4.17 -4.72
CA SER A 34 -6.03 -5.41 -4.06
C SER A 34 -7.56 -5.56 -4.00
N LEU A 35 -8.27 -4.45 -3.77
CA LEU A 35 -9.74 -4.41 -3.80
C LEU A 35 -10.30 -4.62 -5.21
N VAL A 36 -9.65 -4.02 -6.23
CA VAL A 36 -10.03 -4.23 -7.62
C VAL A 36 -9.89 -5.70 -7.99
N ILE A 37 -8.78 -6.35 -7.64
CA ILE A 37 -8.58 -7.79 -7.89
C ILE A 37 -9.67 -8.61 -7.18
N ALA A 38 -10.02 -8.28 -5.94
CA ALA A 38 -11.13 -8.94 -5.23
C ALA A 38 -12.42 -8.88 -6.02
N ARG A 39 -12.75 -7.70 -6.53
CA ARG A 39 -13.95 -7.49 -7.34
C ARG A 39 -13.89 -8.27 -8.66
N GLN A 40 -12.73 -8.34 -9.31
CA GLN A 40 -12.58 -9.09 -10.55
C GLN A 40 -12.77 -10.59 -10.34
N VAL A 41 -12.25 -11.15 -9.24
CA VAL A 41 -12.49 -12.56 -8.88
C VAL A 41 -13.98 -12.83 -8.71
N ASP A 42 -14.71 -11.96 -8.00
CA ASP A 42 -16.16 -12.13 -7.83
C ASP A 42 -16.94 -12.01 -9.15
N LEU A 43 -16.54 -11.11 -10.06
CA LEU A 43 -17.17 -10.98 -11.38
C LEU A 43 -16.90 -12.18 -12.28
N MET A 44 -15.67 -12.69 -12.28
CA MET A 44 -15.31 -13.89 -13.05
C MET A 44 -16.08 -15.13 -12.58
N ASN A 45 -16.30 -15.27 -11.26
CA ASN A 45 -17.14 -16.34 -10.71
C ASN A 45 -18.57 -16.32 -11.25
N GLN A 46 -19.15 -15.12 -11.41
CA GLN A 46 -20.51 -14.96 -11.92
C GLN A 46 -20.61 -15.32 -13.41
N VAL A 47 -19.59 -14.96 -14.20
CA VAL A 47 -19.59 -15.18 -15.65
C VAL A 47 -19.30 -16.64 -16.00
N LEU A 48 -18.31 -17.25 -15.34
CA LEU A 48 -17.86 -18.61 -15.69
C LEU A 48 -18.70 -19.71 -15.04
N GLY A 49 -19.55 -19.38 -14.05
CA GLY A 49 -20.31 -20.36 -13.28
C GLY A 49 -19.43 -21.32 -12.47
N THR A 50 -18.12 -21.08 -12.44
CA THR A 50 -17.14 -21.84 -11.67
C THR A 50 -16.82 -21.10 -10.39
N ASN A 51 -16.76 -21.80 -9.27
CA ASN A 51 -16.10 -21.25 -8.08
C ASN A 51 -14.59 -21.17 -8.38
N ILE A 52 -14.07 -19.98 -8.68
CA ILE A 52 -12.64 -19.71 -8.64
C ILE A 52 -12.10 -20.25 -7.33
N SER A 53 -10.93 -20.88 -7.43
CA SER A 53 -10.25 -21.53 -6.32
C SER A 53 -10.39 -20.71 -5.03
N PRO A 54 -10.97 -21.27 -3.95
CA PRO A 54 -11.08 -20.62 -2.64
C PRO A 54 -9.75 -20.03 -2.16
N PHE A 55 -8.64 -20.60 -2.61
CA PHE A 55 -7.30 -20.11 -2.39
C PHE A 55 -7.06 -18.69 -2.92
N ILE A 56 -7.47 -18.38 -4.15
CA ILE A 56 -7.33 -17.05 -4.75
C ILE A 56 -8.08 -16.01 -3.90
N ARG A 57 -9.30 -16.36 -3.48
CA ARG A 57 -10.14 -15.48 -2.66
C ARG A 57 -9.51 -15.21 -1.29
N LEU A 58 -8.94 -16.24 -0.66
CA LEU A 58 -8.20 -16.11 0.59
C LEU A 58 -6.98 -15.20 0.43
N VAL A 59 -6.17 -15.42 -0.62
CA VAL A 59 -4.97 -14.61 -0.89
C VAL A 59 -5.33 -13.14 -1.03
N VAL A 60 -6.40 -12.83 -1.76
CA VAL A 60 -6.84 -11.44 -1.98
C VAL A 60 -7.34 -10.79 -0.69
N ILE A 61 -8.10 -11.51 0.14
CA ILE A 61 -8.56 -10.99 1.43
C ILE A 61 -7.36 -10.70 2.34
N VAL A 62 -6.44 -11.66 2.48
CA VAL A 62 -5.24 -11.52 3.32
C VAL A 62 -4.40 -10.32 2.85
N HIS A 63 -4.16 -10.18 1.55
CA HIS A 63 -3.41 -9.05 1.02
C HIS A 63 -4.13 -7.73 1.26
N SER A 64 -5.45 -7.66 1.04
CA SER A 64 -6.21 -6.42 1.26
C SER A 64 -6.17 -5.97 2.72
N VAL A 65 -6.30 -6.90 3.66
CA VAL A 65 -6.21 -6.62 5.10
C VAL A 65 -4.78 -6.22 5.51
N ALA A 66 -3.78 -6.97 5.05
CA ALA A 66 -2.38 -6.67 5.35
C ALA A 66 -1.98 -5.27 4.86
N VAL A 67 -2.40 -4.91 3.65
CA VAL A 67 -2.12 -3.59 3.07
C VAL A 67 -2.86 -2.49 3.81
N ALA A 68 -4.11 -2.71 4.22
CA ALA A 68 -4.83 -1.73 5.03
C ALA A 68 -4.11 -1.45 6.36
N ILE A 69 -3.65 -2.49 7.06
CA ILE A 69 -2.89 -2.36 8.31
C ILE A 69 -1.57 -1.62 8.05
N LEU A 70 -0.81 -2.05 7.04
CA LEU A 70 0.45 -1.40 6.67
C LEU A 70 0.25 0.07 6.28
N PHE A 71 -0.85 0.40 5.60
CA PHE A 71 -1.16 1.77 5.22
C PHE A 71 -1.41 2.65 6.43
N LEU A 72 -2.21 2.19 7.38
CA LEU A 72 -2.47 2.91 8.63
C LEU A 72 -1.20 3.08 9.48
N LEU A 73 -0.37 2.03 9.57
CA LEU A 73 0.91 2.10 10.27
C LEU A 73 1.88 3.08 9.58
N ALA A 74 2.01 3.00 8.25
CA ALA A 74 2.85 3.91 7.49
C ALA A 74 2.37 5.36 7.67
N PHE A 75 1.06 5.60 7.54
CA PHE A 75 0.47 6.92 7.74
C PHE A 75 0.76 7.50 9.13
N ALA A 76 0.71 6.68 10.18
CA ALA A 76 1.01 7.12 11.54
C ALA A 76 2.51 7.41 11.80
N LEU A 77 3.41 6.89 10.96
CA LEU A 77 4.87 7.02 11.08
C LEU A 77 5.50 8.04 10.12
N VAL A 78 4.70 8.55 9.17
CA VAL A 78 5.06 9.65 8.26
C VAL A 78 4.85 10.98 8.98
#